data_AF-I3EK19-F1
#
_entry.id   AF-I3EK19-F1
#
_cell.length_a   1.000
_cell.length_b   1.000
_cell.length_c   1.000
_cell.angle_alpha   90.00
_cell.angle_beta   90.00
_cell.angle_gamma   90.00
#
_symmetry.space_group_name_H-M   'P 1'
#
loop_
_entity.id
_entity.type
_entity.pdbx_description
1 polymer ?
#
loop_
_entity_poly.entity_id
_entity_poly.type
_entity_poly.pdbx_seq_one_letter_code
_entity_poly.pdbx_strand_id
1 'polypeptide(L)'
;MKKREAKRKIDLTSNIPRIAQDKISFLIENISDYSVDYNELMEEYENKDTSTEYLFMLPEHNDPAVYQLIPLFCIHFGINLYQIDEKLRIKSTAPFFIRVKKGDKMVEKVSAAVQLEK
;
A
#
# COMPACT_ATOMS: atom_id res chain seq x y z
N MET A 1 13.42 28.39 32.05
CA MET A 1 12.47 27.88 31.04
C MET A 1 12.99 26.55 30.50
N LYS A 2 12.28 25.43 30.74
CA LYS A 2 12.65 24.12 30.18
C LYS A 2 12.32 24.12 28.68
N LYS A 3 13.33 24.01 27.81
CA LYS A 3 13.15 23.81 26.37
C LYS A 3 12.37 22.51 26.19
N ARG A 4 11.12 22.60 25.75
CA ARG A 4 10.35 21.43 25.32
C ARG A 4 11.01 20.93 24.04
N GLU A 5 11.77 19.83 24.14
CA GLU A 5 12.19 19.09 22.97
C GLU A 5 10.92 18.64 22.25
N ALA A 6 10.67 19.20 21.06
CA ALA A 6 9.62 18.73 20.19
C ALA A 6 9.93 17.27 19.86
N LYS A 7 9.11 16.32 20.33
CA LYS A 7 9.18 14.93 19.88
C LYS A 7 9.16 14.94 18.35
N ARG A 8 10.28 14.56 17.72
CA ARG A 8 10.34 14.36 16.26
C ARG A 8 9.24 13.37 15.89
N LYS A 9 8.21 13.85 15.20
CA LYS A 9 7.19 12.99 14.61
C LYS A 9 7.88 12.34 13.41
N ILE A 10 8.19 11.04 13.53
CA ILE A 10 8.77 10.28 12.42
C ILE A 10 7.63 10.03 11.45
N ASP A 11 7.69 10.66 10.27
CA ASP A 11 6.80 10.32 9.17
C ASP A 11 7.45 9.19 8.36
N LEU A 12 6.88 8.00 8.47
CA LEU A 12 7.32 6.80 7.77
C LEU A 12 6.68 6.69 6.38
N THR A 13 5.67 7.50 6.08
CA THR A 13 4.92 7.47 4.81
C THR A 13 5.47 8.42 3.76
N SER A 14 6.21 9.45 4.18
CA SER A 14 6.84 10.45 3.30
C SER A 14 7.80 9.88 2.23
N ASN A 15 8.33 8.66 2.43
CA ASN A 15 9.30 8.03 1.52
C ASN A 15 8.69 6.91 0.66
N ILE A 16 7.37 6.68 0.71
CA ILE A 16 6.74 5.65 -0.11
C ILE A 16 6.78 6.11 -1.58
N PRO A 17 7.32 5.29 -2.51
CA PRO A 17 7.26 5.58 -3.94
C PRO A 17 5.83 5.80 -4.40
N ARG A 18 5.61 6.85 -5.19
CA ARG A 18 4.28 7.15 -5.73
C ARG A 18 4.12 6.48 -7.09
N ILE A 19 2.88 6.15 -7.43
CA ILE A 19 2.52 5.68 -8.77
C ILE A 19 1.28 6.41 -9.26
N ALA A 20 1.34 6.87 -10.51
CA ALA A 20 0.22 7.50 -11.17
C ALA A 20 -0.88 6.47 -11.48
N GLN A 21 -2.14 6.94 -11.43
CA GLN A 21 -3.31 6.07 -11.56
C GLN A 21 -3.37 5.37 -12.92
N ASP A 22 -3.03 6.10 -13.99
CA ASP A 22 -3.03 5.62 -15.37
C ASP A 22 -2.13 4.40 -15.57
N LYS A 23 -0.98 4.36 -14.90
CA LYS A 23 -0.01 3.25 -14.97
C LYS A 23 -0.52 1.94 -14.39
N ILE A 24 -1.45 2.00 -13.44
CA ILE A 24 -2.08 0.84 -12.81
C ILE A 24 -3.59 0.80 -13.05
N SER A 25 -4.07 1.48 -14.10
CA SER A 25 -5.48 1.54 -14.47
C SER A 25 -6.12 0.16 -14.61
N PHE A 26 -5.40 -0.78 -15.24
CA PHE A 26 -5.83 -2.19 -15.36
C PHE A 26 -6.09 -2.87 -14.00
N LEU A 27 -5.35 -2.49 -12.95
CA LEU A 27 -5.51 -3.04 -11.61
C LEU A 27 -6.71 -2.39 -10.91
N ILE A 28 -6.90 -1.09 -11.12
CA ILE A 28 -8.04 -0.31 -10.59
C ILE A 28 -9.36 -0.74 -11.23
N GLU A 29 -9.35 -1.07 -12.52
CA GLU A 29 -10.53 -1.63 -13.22
C GLU A 29 -10.98 -2.96 -12.62
N ASN A 30 -10.06 -3.73 -12.04
CA ASN A 30 -10.32 -5.02 -11.40
C ASN A 30 -10.22 -4.94 -9.86
N ILE A 31 -10.40 -3.76 -9.27
CA ILE A 31 -10.10 -3.50 -7.86
C ILE A 31 -10.86 -4.41 -6.88
N SER A 32 -12.03 -4.93 -7.25
CA SER A 32 -12.79 -5.88 -6.42
C SER A 32 -12.04 -7.17 -6.13
N ASP A 33 -11.16 -7.59 -7.03
CA ASP A 33 -10.49 -8.90 -6.97
C ASP A 33 -9.12 -8.78 -6.29
N TYR A 34 -8.53 -7.59 -6.33
CA TYR A 34 -7.22 -7.26 -5.73
C TYR A 34 -7.32 -6.48 -4.42
N SER A 35 -8.55 -6.11 -4.11
CA SER A 35 -9.09 -5.74 -2.82
C SER A 35 -8.51 -6.47 -1.62
N VAL A 36 -7.98 -5.74 -0.64
CA VAL A 36 -7.77 -6.29 0.71
C VAL A 36 -7.92 -5.19 1.76
N ASP A 37 -8.62 -5.50 2.85
CA ASP A 37 -8.64 -4.61 4.01
C ASP A 37 -7.44 -4.83 4.93
N TYR A 38 -7.19 -3.89 5.85
CA TYR A 38 -6.06 -3.98 6.76
C TYR A 38 -6.10 -5.21 7.68
N ASN A 39 -7.27 -5.57 8.21
CA ASN A 39 -7.38 -6.67 9.16
C ASN A 39 -7.16 -8.01 8.48
N GLU A 40 -7.76 -8.21 7.30
CA GLU A 40 -7.55 -9.39 6.47
C GLU A 40 -6.06 -9.53 6.10
N LEU A 41 -5.42 -8.41 5.71
CA LEU A 41 -3.98 -8.41 5.42
C LEU A 41 -3.16 -8.84 6.65
N MET A 42 -3.47 -8.34 7.85
CA MET A 42 -2.72 -8.74 9.05
C MET A 42 -2.98 -10.20 9.45
N GLU A 43 -4.23 -10.66 9.38
CA GLU A 43 -4.62 -12.04 9.71
C GLU A 43 -3.93 -13.06 8.80
N GLU A 44 -3.83 -12.79 7.50
CA GLU A 44 -3.09 -13.64 6.57
C GLU A 44 -1.62 -13.79 6.97
N TYR A 45 -0.98 -12.70 7.40
CA TYR A 45 0.41 -12.71 7.82
C TYR A 45 0.62 -13.39 9.17
N GLU A 46 -0.33 -13.28 10.10
CA GLU A 46 -0.34 -14.09 11.33
C GLU A 46 -0.44 -15.60 11.00
N ASN A 47 -1.18 -15.95 9.95
CA ASN A 47 -1.26 -17.30 9.40
C ASN A 47 -0.06 -17.70 8.52
N LYS A 48 1.01 -16.89 8.50
CA LYS A 48 2.26 -17.09 7.75
C LYS A 48 2.09 -17.05 6.22
N ASP A 49 1.00 -16.50 5.69
CA ASP A 49 0.91 -16.19 4.27
C ASP A 49 1.79 -14.95 3.97
N THR A 50 2.88 -15.17 3.24
CA THR A 50 3.82 -14.11 2.79
C THR A 50 3.82 -13.98 1.26
N SER A 51 2.69 -14.33 0.65
CA SER A 51 2.50 -14.30 -0.79
C SER A 51 2.31 -12.90 -1.36
N THR A 52 2.05 -11.86 -0.55
CA THR A 52 1.93 -10.50 -1.09
C THR A 52 3.25 -10.03 -1.70
N GLU A 53 3.21 -9.60 -2.95
CA GLU A 53 4.36 -9.08 -3.70
C GLU A 53 4.30 -7.55 -3.84
N TYR A 54 3.12 -7.03 -4.18
CA TYR A 54 2.87 -5.60 -4.32
C TYR A 54 1.69 -5.18 -3.45
N LEU A 55 1.83 -4.01 -2.82
CA LEU A 55 0.77 -3.38 -2.03
C LEU A 55 0.67 -1.92 -2.44
N PHE A 56 -0.53 -1.48 -2.80
CA PHE A 56 -0.83 -0.10 -3.18
C PHE A 56 -1.69 0.56 -2.11
N MET A 57 -1.18 1.64 -1.55
CA MET A 57 -1.86 2.46 -0.55
C MET A 57 -2.67 3.57 -1.19
N LEU A 58 -3.87 3.78 -0.64
CA LEU A 58 -4.76 4.88 -0.98
C LEU A 58 -4.86 5.86 0.21
N PRO A 59 -4.06 6.94 0.25
CA PRO A 59 -3.93 7.80 1.42
C PRO A 59 -5.25 8.39 1.94
N GLU A 60 -6.23 8.57 1.06
CA GLU A 60 -7.48 9.26 1.37
C GLU A 60 -8.48 8.44 2.18
N HIS A 61 -8.33 7.12 2.17
CA HIS A 61 -9.28 6.19 2.79
C HIS A 61 -8.82 5.72 4.18
N ASN A 62 -7.78 6.34 4.73
CA ASN A 62 -6.88 5.69 5.69
C ASN A 62 -6.63 6.52 6.95
N ASP A 63 -6.77 5.90 8.14
CA ASP A 63 -6.49 6.53 9.44
C ASP A 63 -4.97 6.74 9.65
N PRO A 64 -4.47 7.98 9.79
CA PRO A 64 -3.04 8.25 9.92
C PRO A 64 -2.28 7.39 10.97
N ALA A 65 -2.94 6.91 12.02
CA ALA A 65 -2.30 6.09 13.06
C ALA A 65 -2.02 4.65 12.59
N VAL A 66 -2.95 4.03 11.86
CA VAL A 66 -2.84 2.63 11.39
C VAL A 66 -1.75 2.51 10.32
N TYR A 67 -1.58 3.55 9.51
CA TYR A 67 -0.76 3.50 8.30
C TYR A 67 0.69 3.91 8.50
N GLN A 68 1.06 4.42 9.68
CA GLN A 68 2.48 4.70 9.99
C GLN A 68 3.32 3.43 10.07
N LEU A 69 2.71 2.28 10.39
CA LEU A 69 3.44 1.01 10.52
C LEU A 69 3.50 0.22 9.20
N ILE A 70 2.63 0.50 8.23
CA ILE A 70 2.59 -0.22 6.95
C ILE A 70 3.93 -0.18 6.21
N PRO A 71 4.64 0.96 6.09
CA PRO A 71 5.97 0.98 5.47
C PRO A 71 6.96 0.02 6.15
N LEU A 72 6.95 -0.04 7.49
CA LEU A 72 7.82 -0.94 8.25
C LEU A 72 7.43 -2.40 8.05
N PHE A 73 6.13 -2.68 8.03
CA PHE A 73 5.58 -4.00 7.73
C PHE A 73 6.01 -4.48 6.35
N CYS A 74 5.84 -3.65 5.32
CA CYS A 74 6.23 -3.98 3.96
C CYS A 74 7.74 -4.22 3.83
N ILE A 75 8.58 -3.42 4.48
CA ILE A 75 10.03 -3.64 4.51
C ILE A 75 10.37 -4.98 5.18
N HIS A 76 9.74 -5.29 6.32
CA HIS A 76 10.00 -6.52 7.07
C HIS A 76 9.69 -7.78 6.26
N PHE A 77 8.59 -7.74 5.49
CA PHE A 77 8.11 -8.89 4.71
C PHE A 77 8.54 -8.86 3.23
N GLY A 78 9.34 -7.88 2.81
CA GLY A 78 9.81 -7.75 1.43
C GLY A 78 8.70 -7.43 0.42
N ILE A 79 7.68 -6.69 0.84
CA ILE A 79 6.56 -6.26 0.00
C ILE A 79 6.93 -4.96 -0.72
N ASN A 80 6.67 -4.89 -2.02
CA ASN A 80 6.83 -3.67 -2.78
C ASN A 80 5.64 -2.73 -2.52
N LEU A 81 5.85 -1.71 -1.69
CA LEU A 81 4.84 -0.73 -1.31
C LEU A 81 4.86 0.49 -2.24
N TYR A 82 3.70 0.87 -2.75
CA TYR A 82 3.50 2.08 -3.54
C TYR A 82 2.31 2.87 -3.01
N GLN A 83 2.33 4.18 -3.24
CA GLN A 83 1.24 5.09 -2.93
C GLN A 83 0.59 5.59 -4.22
N ILE A 84 -0.74 5.48 -4.33
CA ILE A 84 -1.48 6.04 -5.47
C ILE A 84 -1.71 7.53 -5.19
N ASP A 85 -1.27 8.39 -6.11
CA ASP A 85 -1.27 9.85 -5.92
C ASP A 85 -2.67 10.48 -6.09
N GLU A 86 -3.59 9.76 -6.74
CA GLU A 86 -4.90 10.27 -7.14
C GLU A 86 -6.05 9.75 -6.27
N LYS A 87 -7.06 10.62 -6.09
CA LYS A 87 -8.31 10.26 -5.42
C LYS A 87 -9.07 9.23 -6.26
N LEU A 88 -8.99 7.96 -5.87
CA LEU A 88 -9.85 6.95 -6.48
C LEU A 88 -11.29 7.16 -5.99
N ARG A 89 -12.23 7.37 -6.93
CA ARG A 89 -13.67 7.44 -6.63
C ARG A 89 -14.20 6.04 -6.33
N ILE A 90 -13.82 5.48 -5.19
CA ILE A 90 -14.28 4.17 -4.73
C ILE A 90 -15.45 4.39 -3.80
N LYS A 91 -16.53 3.62 -4.00
CA LYS A 91 -17.73 3.68 -3.13
C LYS A 91 -17.53 3.01 -1.76
N SER A 92 -16.36 2.45 -1.48
CA SER A 92 -16.07 1.71 -0.25
C SER A 92 -15.56 2.64 0.85
N THR A 93 -16.04 2.41 2.07
CA THR A 93 -15.70 3.19 3.28
C THR A 93 -14.65 2.51 4.16
N ALA A 94 -14.17 1.32 3.80
CA ALA A 94 -13.17 0.59 4.58
C ALA A 94 -11.74 0.99 4.16
N PRO A 95 -10.78 1.01 5.11
CA PRO A 95 -9.35 1.09 4.81
C PRO A 95 -8.96 -0.04 3.86
N PHE A 96 -8.53 0.31 2.65
CA PHE A 96 -8.38 -0.64 1.56
C PHE A 96 -7.03 -0.47 0.90
N PHE A 97 -6.35 -1.58 0.69
CA PHE A 97 -5.18 -1.66 -0.16
C PHE A 97 -5.56 -2.39 -1.45
N ILE A 98 -4.78 -2.14 -2.49
CA ILE A 98 -4.75 -3.02 -3.65
C ILE A 98 -3.55 -3.94 -3.48
N ARG A 99 -3.78 -5.24 -3.42
CA ARG A 99 -2.79 -6.27 -3.16
C ARG A 99 -2.65 -7.17 -4.37
N VAL A 100 -1.42 -7.44 -4.77
CA VAL A 100 -1.10 -8.45 -5.78
C VAL A 100 -0.21 -9.51 -5.15
N LYS A 101 -0.68 -10.77 -5.18
CA LYS A 101 0.05 -11.94 -4.65
C LYS A 101 1.04 -12.50 -5.69
N LYS A 102 2.07 -13.18 -5.21
CA LYS A 102 3.03 -13.96 -6.00
C LYS A 102 2.29 -15.00 -6.82
N GLY A 103 2.65 -15.09 -8.10
CA GLY A 103 2.00 -16.01 -9.05
C GLY A 103 0.68 -15.51 -9.62
N ASP A 104 0.21 -14.33 -9.22
CA ASP A 104 -0.93 -13.69 -9.89
C ASP A 104 -0.55 -13.28 -11.32
N LYS A 105 -1.50 -13.40 -12.25
CA LYS A 105 -1.33 -12.98 -13.66
C LYS A 105 -1.02 -11.49 -13.79
N MET A 106 -1.35 -10.68 -12.79
CA MET A 106 -1.09 -9.24 -12.80
C MET A 106 0.34 -8.86 -12.37
N VAL A 107 1.12 -9.79 -11.80
CA VAL A 107 2.50 -9.50 -11.32
C VAL A 107 3.38 -8.94 -12.44
N GLU A 108 3.34 -9.52 -13.64
CA GLU A 108 4.16 -9.08 -14.77
C GLU A 108 3.78 -7.66 -15.24
N LYS A 109 2.47 -7.38 -15.33
CA LYS A 109 1.96 -6.07 -15.74
C LYS A 109 2.31 -4.99 -14.72
N VAL A 110 2.16 -5.31 -13.43
CA VAL A 110 2.51 -4.41 -12.33
C VAL A 110 4.02 -4.15 -12.34
N SER A 111 4.83 -5.18 -12.46
CA SER A 111 6.30 -5.04 -12.50
C SER A 111 6.75 -4.13 -13.64
N ALA A 112 6.18 -4.29 -14.84
CA ALA A 112 6.46 -3.42 -15.98
C ALA A 112 6.01 -1.96 -15.73
N ALA A 113 4.84 -1.77 -15.12
CA ALA A 113 4.32 -0.43 -14.81
C ALA A 113 5.19 0.34 -13.80
N VAL A 114 5.75 -0.35 -12.79
CA VAL A 114 6.57 0.29 -11.75
C VAL A 114 8.04 0.48 -12.17
N GLN A 115 8.56 -0.34 -13.10
CA GLN A 115 9.96 -0.20 -13.58
C GLN A 115 10.18 1.06 -14.43
N LEU A 116 9.13 1.61 -15.04
CA LEU A 116 9.19 2.85 -15.83
C LEU A 116 9.42 4.12 -14.99
N GLU A 117 9.48 4.01 -13.66
CA GLU A 117 9.69 5.13 -12.71
C GLU A 117 11.11 5.17 -12.11
N LYS A 118 11.95 4.15 -12.34
CA LYS A 118 13.34 4.09 -11.85
C LYS A 118 14.32 4.63 -12.88
#